data_AF-A0A7S4FH22-F1
#
_entry.id   AF-A0A7S4FH22-F1
#
_cell.length_a   1.000
_cell.length_b   1.000
_cell.length_c   1.000
_cell.angle_alpha   90.00
_cell.angle_beta   90.00
_cell.angle_gamma   90.00
#
_symmetry.space_group_name_H-M   'P 1'
#
loop_
_entity.id
_entity.type
_entity.pdbx_description
1 polymer ?
#
loop_
_entity_poly.entity_id
_entity_poly.type
_entity_poly.pdbx_seq_one_letter_code
_entity_poly.pdbx_strand_id
1 'polypeptide(L)'
;RPSVLETVALDLYICRFFGEKLNDVRFLEFLDNSDLVALVDEFAGRLYRELDYRLECESGLRVKEDLKDLPNVVVPFPYRQHCTKRVHVAEWIEGEKLASSMAPDVKDLVLVGIVAYLTQLLGTGFFHADPHPGNLIRTADGRLAILDFGLMLEIEERERY
;
A
#
# COMPACT_ATOMS: atom_id res chain seq x y z
N ARG A 1 -2.04 -3.86 16.00
CA ARG A 1 -2.50 -4.63 17.19
C ARG A 1 -1.26 -5.12 17.96
N PRO A 2 -1.27 -5.18 19.29
CA PRO A 2 -0.16 -5.80 20.02
C PRO A 2 -0.01 -7.26 19.57
N SER A 3 1.23 -7.72 19.42
CA SER A 3 1.60 -9.10 19.07
C SER A 3 1.41 -9.56 17.61
N VAL A 4 1.08 -8.66 16.66
CA VAL A 4 0.91 -9.06 15.24
C VAL A 4 2.18 -9.64 14.65
N LEU A 5 3.34 -9.07 14.99
CA LEU A 5 4.61 -9.53 14.47
C LEU A 5 4.89 -10.98 14.88
N GLU A 6 4.61 -11.31 16.14
CA GLU A 6 4.79 -12.64 16.70
C GLU A 6 3.84 -13.66 16.07
N THR A 7 2.57 -13.30 15.88
CA THR A 7 1.60 -14.16 15.18
C THR A 7 1.99 -14.38 13.72
N VAL A 8 2.32 -13.30 13.00
CA VAL A 8 2.75 -13.37 11.60
C VAL A 8 4.02 -14.20 11.46
N ALA A 9 5.01 -14.04 12.34
CA ALA A 9 6.24 -14.80 12.31
C ALA A 9 5.97 -16.31 12.50
N LEU A 10 5.06 -16.67 13.41
CA LEU A 10 4.66 -18.06 13.62
C LEU A 10 3.94 -18.64 12.39
N ASP A 11 3.03 -17.90 11.79
CA ASP A 11 2.31 -18.33 10.59
C ASP A 11 3.27 -18.54 9.41
N LEU A 12 4.20 -17.59 9.18
CA LEU A 12 5.23 -17.71 8.15
C LEU A 12 6.15 -18.91 8.40
N TYR A 13 6.54 -19.15 9.67
CA TYR A 13 7.33 -20.33 10.03
C TYR A 13 6.60 -21.63 9.69
N ILE A 14 5.31 -21.73 10.04
CA ILE A 14 4.48 -22.91 9.75
C ILE A 14 4.34 -23.11 8.23
N CYS A 15 4.04 -22.05 7.48
CA CYS A 15 3.94 -22.08 6.02
C CYS A 15 5.25 -22.55 5.37
N ARG A 16 6.39 -22.00 5.81
CA ARG A 16 7.71 -22.38 5.31
C ARG A 16 8.04 -23.83 5.63
N PHE A 17 7.76 -24.29 6.85
CA PHE A 17 7.96 -25.69 7.25
C PHE A 17 7.16 -26.68 6.39
N PHE A 18 5.89 -26.39 6.12
CA PHE A 18 5.09 -27.22 5.23
C PHE A 18 5.53 -27.11 3.77
N GLY A 19 5.97 -25.92 3.32
CA GLY A 19 6.55 -25.73 1.99
C GLY A 19 7.78 -26.62 1.76
N GLU A 20 8.70 -26.66 2.72
CA GLU A 20 9.86 -27.56 2.68
C GLU A 20 9.43 -29.03 2.59
N LYS A 21 8.45 -29.45 3.40
CA LYS A 21 7.96 -30.84 3.38
C LYS A 21 7.20 -31.21 2.12
N LEU A 22 6.47 -30.27 1.51
CA LEU A 22 5.74 -30.51 0.26
C LEU A 22 6.66 -30.51 -0.96
N ASN A 23 7.80 -29.80 -0.91
CA ASN A 23 8.84 -29.93 -1.93
C ASN A 23 9.56 -31.29 -1.85
N ASP A 24 9.76 -31.83 -0.64
CA ASP A 24 10.41 -33.13 -0.43
C ASP A 24 9.55 -34.32 -0.91
N VAL A 25 8.23 -34.20 -0.77
CA VAL A 25 7.30 -35.23 -1.24
C VAL A 25 6.93 -34.89 -2.68
N ARG A 26 7.31 -35.73 -3.65
CA ARG A 26 6.91 -35.64 -5.08
C ARG A 26 5.39 -35.69 -5.35
N PHE A 27 4.55 -35.32 -4.38
CA PHE A 27 3.10 -35.19 -4.50
C PHE A 27 2.68 -34.17 -5.57
N LEU A 28 3.61 -33.31 -6.00
CA LEU A 28 3.37 -32.20 -6.91
C LEU A 28 4.23 -32.28 -8.19
N GLU A 29 4.36 -33.46 -8.81
CA GLU A 29 4.89 -33.57 -10.19
C GLU A 29 4.05 -32.74 -11.21
N PHE A 30 2.88 -32.22 -10.82
CA PHE A 30 2.09 -31.25 -11.58
C PHE A 30 2.42 -29.76 -11.32
N LEU A 31 3.14 -29.40 -10.24
CA LEU A 31 3.56 -28.02 -9.93
C LEU A 31 5.08 -27.83 -10.14
N ASP A 32 5.64 -28.53 -11.13
CA ASP A 32 7.06 -28.77 -11.42
C ASP A 32 7.98 -27.52 -11.57
N ASN A 33 7.53 -26.31 -11.21
CA ASN A 33 8.29 -25.06 -11.27
C ASN A 33 7.99 -24.06 -10.14
N SER A 34 7.25 -24.43 -9.09
CA SER A 34 6.90 -23.48 -8.02
C SER A 34 7.77 -23.70 -6.79
N ASP A 35 8.83 -22.90 -6.61
CA ASP A 35 9.58 -22.90 -5.35
C ASP A 35 8.70 -22.25 -4.26
N LEU A 36 7.90 -23.09 -3.60
CA LEU A 36 6.97 -22.68 -2.54
C LEU A 36 7.70 -21.99 -1.38
N VAL A 37 8.95 -22.37 -1.11
CA VAL A 37 9.76 -21.75 -0.06
C VAL A 37 10.15 -20.33 -0.49
N ALA A 38 10.65 -20.16 -1.72
CA ALA A 38 10.94 -18.83 -2.26
C ALA A 38 9.69 -17.92 -2.29
N LEU A 39 8.52 -18.47 -2.63
CA LEU A 39 7.26 -17.71 -2.60
C LEU A 39 6.91 -17.25 -1.17
N VAL A 40 7.04 -18.13 -0.18
CA VAL A 40 6.80 -17.79 1.22
C VAL A 40 7.81 -16.76 1.72
N ASP A 41 9.09 -16.88 1.35
CA ASP A 41 10.15 -15.95 1.73
C ASP A 41 9.93 -14.56 1.11
N GLU A 42 9.48 -14.47 -0.15
CA GLU A 42 9.11 -13.20 -0.80
C GLU A 42 7.91 -12.56 -0.09
N PHE A 43 6.86 -13.36 0.17
CA PHE A 43 5.67 -12.91 0.87
C PHE A 43 6.02 -12.41 2.28
N ALA A 44 6.86 -13.15 3.02
CA ALA A 44 7.36 -12.75 4.33
C ALA A 44 8.06 -11.39 4.26
N GLY A 45 8.95 -11.19 3.29
CA GLY A 45 9.67 -9.93 3.11
C GLY A 45 8.75 -8.74 2.81
N ARG A 46 7.66 -8.94 2.06
CA ARG A 46 6.63 -7.91 1.84
C ARG A 46 5.85 -7.61 3.12
N LEU A 47 5.39 -8.65 3.80
CA LEU A 47 4.58 -8.53 5.02
C LEU A 47 5.36 -7.84 6.15
N TYR A 48 6.65 -8.14 6.33
CA TYR A 48 7.48 -7.44 7.32
C TYR A 48 7.66 -5.95 7.01
N ARG A 49 7.67 -5.55 5.73
CA ARG A 49 7.71 -4.12 5.35
C ARG A 49 6.40 -3.42 5.69
N GLU A 50 5.27 -4.05 5.42
CA GLU A 50 3.94 -3.53 5.81
C GLU A 50 3.81 -3.34 7.33
N LEU A 51 4.50 -4.15 8.13
CA LEU A 51 4.50 -4.03 9.60
C LEU A 51 5.38 -2.89 10.15
N ASP A 52 6.12 -2.16 9.31
CA ASP A 52 6.92 -1.01 9.73
C ASP A 52 6.30 0.30 9.24
N TYR A 53 5.44 0.91 10.06
CA TYR A 53 4.75 2.16 9.74
C TYR A 53 5.67 3.38 9.53
N ARG A 54 6.97 3.27 9.81
CA ARG A 54 7.92 4.32 9.41
C ARG A 54 8.08 4.34 7.89
N LEU A 55 8.00 3.19 7.24
CA LEU A 55 8.07 3.10 5.77
C LEU A 55 6.86 3.79 5.15
N GLU A 56 5.66 3.52 5.65
CA GLU A 56 4.43 4.22 5.23
C GLU A 56 4.52 5.73 5.44
N CYS A 57 5.08 6.18 6.57
CA CYS A 57 5.31 7.60 6.83
C CYS A 57 6.21 8.26 5.79
N GLU A 58 7.32 7.60 5.42
CA GLU A 58 8.24 8.11 4.39
C GLU A 58 7.58 8.09 3.00
N SER A 59 6.85 7.02 2.69
CA SER A 59 6.05 6.90 1.47
C SER A 59 5.05 8.05 1.34
N GLY A 60 4.28 8.34 2.39
CA GLY A 60 3.30 9.44 2.38
C GLY A 60 3.93 10.81 2.19
N LEU A 61 5.11 11.06 2.78
CA LEU A 61 5.87 12.30 2.56
C LEU A 61 6.33 12.43 1.11
N ARG A 62 6.83 11.34 0.51
CA ARG A 62 7.23 11.31 -0.91
C ARG A 62 6.04 11.55 -1.82
N VAL A 63 4.94 10.81 -1.64
CA VAL A 63 3.74 10.96 -2.48
C VAL A 63 3.12 12.36 -2.37
N LYS A 64 3.16 12.97 -1.18
CA LYS A 64 2.71 14.36 -1.01
C LYS A 64 3.49 15.34 -1.89
N GLU A 65 4.80 15.16 -2.01
CA GLU A 65 5.66 15.97 -2.89
C GLU A 65 5.40 15.64 -4.37
N ASP A 66 5.31 14.36 -4.70
CA ASP A 66 5.08 13.87 -6.07
C ASP A 66 3.75 14.35 -6.65
N LEU A 67 2.73 14.55 -5.80
CA LEU A 67 1.39 14.97 -6.21
C LEU A 67 1.09 16.45 -5.93
N LYS A 68 2.10 17.26 -5.57
CA LYS A 68 1.91 18.69 -5.25
C LYS A 68 1.28 19.52 -6.37
N ASP A 69 1.48 19.09 -7.62
CA ASP A 69 0.95 19.76 -8.82
C ASP A 69 -0.49 19.35 -9.17
N LEU A 70 -1.10 18.44 -8.38
CA LEU A 70 -2.50 18.04 -8.49
C LEU A 70 -3.33 18.71 -7.38
N PRO A 71 -3.89 19.92 -7.61
CA PRO A 71 -4.54 20.71 -6.56
C PRO A 71 -5.80 20.07 -5.97
N ASN A 72 -6.42 19.14 -6.71
CA ASN A 72 -7.62 18.42 -6.30
C ASN A 72 -7.32 17.14 -5.50
N VAL A 73 -6.04 16.84 -5.26
CA VAL A 73 -5.59 15.70 -4.45
C VAL A 73 -5.07 16.21 -3.11
N VAL A 74 -5.43 15.51 -2.04
CA VAL A 74 -4.97 15.76 -0.69
C VAL A 74 -4.26 14.52 -0.17
N VAL A 75 -2.99 14.68 0.15
CA VAL A 75 -2.21 13.69 0.90
C VAL A 75 -2.03 14.22 2.32
N PRO A 76 -2.55 13.53 3.36
CA PRO A 76 -2.38 13.95 4.75
C PRO A 76 -0.90 14.09 5.08
N PHE A 77 -0.49 15.16 5.75
CA PHE A 77 0.90 15.32 6.18
C PHE A 77 1.26 14.31 7.29
N PRO A 78 2.23 13.38 7.09
CA PRO A 78 2.69 12.49 8.15
C PRO A 78 3.60 13.23 9.13
N TYR A 79 3.35 13.07 10.43
CA TYR A 79 4.19 13.67 11.47
C TYR A 79 5.34 12.73 11.85
N ARG A 80 6.43 12.77 11.07
CA ARG A 80 7.60 11.87 11.20
C ARG A 80 8.07 11.65 12.65
N GLN A 81 8.13 12.71 13.47
CA GLN A 81 8.56 12.60 14.88
C GLN A 81 7.63 11.77 15.78
N HIS A 82 6.41 11.50 15.34
CA HIS A 82 5.40 10.71 16.05
C HIS A 82 5.17 9.33 15.42
N CYS A 83 5.82 9.04 14.29
CA CYS A 83 5.76 7.74 13.63
C CYS A 83 6.81 6.79 14.20
N THR A 84 6.40 5.58 14.53
CA THR A 84 7.25 4.49 15.00
C THR A 84 6.94 3.24 14.18
N LYS A 85 7.66 2.13 14.39
CA LYS A 85 7.33 0.86 13.72
C LYS A 85 5.88 0.41 13.93
N ARG A 86 5.23 0.84 15.02
CA ARG A 86 3.90 0.32 15.45
C ARG A 86 2.81 1.38 15.50
N VAL A 87 3.17 2.64 15.28
CA VAL A 87 2.22 3.77 15.32
C VAL A 87 2.51 4.70 14.16
N HIS A 88 1.50 4.99 13.34
CA HIS A 88 1.52 6.01 12.29
C HIS A 88 0.69 7.21 12.74
N VAL A 89 1.19 8.43 12.57
CA VAL A 89 0.48 9.67 12.95
C VAL A 89 0.55 10.64 11.77
N ALA A 90 -0.61 11.09 11.30
CA ALA A 90 -0.73 12.03 10.19
C ALA A 90 -1.81 13.09 10.45
N GLU A 91 -1.84 14.09 9.58
CA GLU A 91 -2.87 15.12 9.53
C GLU A 91 -4.27 14.50 9.50
N TRP A 92 -5.17 15.04 10.32
CA TRP A 92 -6.55 14.63 10.31
C TRP A 92 -7.28 15.28 9.13
N ILE A 93 -7.92 14.47 8.29
CA ILE A 93 -8.71 14.94 7.16
C ILE A 93 -10.19 14.74 7.46
N GLU A 94 -10.95 15.82 7.42
CA GLU A 94 -12.41 15.78 7.52
C GLU A 94 -13.06 15.52 6.16
N GLY A 95 -14.00 14.59 6.13
CA GLY A 95 -14.75 14.24 4.93
C GLY A 95 -15.55 12.96 5.08
N GLU A 96 -16.10 12.51 3.96
CA GLU A 96 -16.85 11.25 3.87
C GLU A 96 -16.09 10.24 3.01
N LYS A 97 -16.28 8.95 3.25
CA LYS A 97 -15.67 7.91 2.41
C LYS A 97 -16.22 8.03 0.99
N LEU A 98 -15.33 8.14 0.00
CA LEU A 98 -15.72 8.28 -1.40
C LEU A 98 -16.61 7.11 -1.85
N ALA A 99 -16.30 5.89 -1.40
CA ALA A 99 -17.03 4.68 -1.73
C ALA A 99 -18.50 4.66 -1.27
N SER A 100 -18.86 5.46 -0.25
CA SER A 100 -20.22 5.57 0.28
C SER A 100 -20.86 6.93 0.02
N SER A 101 -20.14 7.85 -0.62
CA SER A 101 -20.66 9.19 -0.92
C SER A 101 -21.65 9.10 -2.08
N MET A 102 -22.77 9.82 -1.92
CA MET A 102 -23.78 10.01 -2.97
C MET A 102 -23.71 11.42 -3.58
N ALA A 103 -22.63 12.16 -3.28
CA ALA A 103 -22.45 13.51 -3.78
C ALA A 103 -22.31 13.52 -5.32
N PRO A 104 -22.78 14.59 -5.99
CA PRO A 104 -22.81 14.63 -7.46
C PRO A 104 -21.41 14.65 -8.10
N ASP A 105 -20.40 15.12 -7.38
CA ASP A 105 -19.00 15.26 -7.81
C ASP A 105 -18.16 13.99 -7.62
N VAL A 106 -18.73 12.90 -7.08
CA VAL A 106 -18.00 11.62 -6.89
C VAL A 106 -17.37 11.13 -8.20
N LYS A 107 -18.08 11.28 -9.33
CA LYS A 107 -17.54 10.88 -10.64
C LYS A 107 -16.30 11.67 -11.03
N ASP A 108 -16.29 12.97 -10.76
CA ASP A 108 -15.16 13.84 -11.04
C ASP A 108 -13.97 13.50 -10.12
N LEU A 109 -14.24 13.20 -8.85
CA LEU A 109 -13.22 12.76 -7.90
C LEU A 109 -12.62 11.40 -8.26
N VAL A 110 -13.38 10.48 -8.83
CA VAL A 110 -12.84 9.22 -9.37
C VAL A 110 -11.85 9.51 -10.50
N LEU A 111 -12.16 10.44 -11.41
CA LEU A 111 -11.23 10.84 -12.46
C LEU A 111 -9.96 11.47 -11.88
N VAL A 112 -10.08 12.32 -10.85
CA VAL A 112 -8.93 12.86 -10.11
C VAL A 112 -8.07 11.74 -9.53
N GLY A 113 -8.69 10.71 -8.96
CA GLY A 113 -7.98 9.54 -8.45
C GLY A 113 -7.23 8.79 -9.54
N ILE A 114 -7.86 8.54 -10.69
CA ILE A 114 -7.21 7.90 -11.84
C ILE A 114 -5.99 8.70 -12.28
N VAL A 115 -6.11 10.03 -12.41
CA VAL A 115 -4.98 10.90 -12.75
C VAL A 115 -3.87 10.78 -11.70
N ALA A 116 -4.21 10.83 -10.41
CA ALA A 116 -3.22 10.72 -9.32
C ALA A 116 -2.44 9.40 -9.35
N TYR A 117 -3.11 8.26 -9.58
CA TYR A 117 -2.46 6.96 -9.67
C TYR A 117 -1.66 6.80 -10.97
N LEU A 118 -2.12 7.35 -12.09
CA LEU A 118 -1.34 7.37 -13.33
C LEU A 118 -0.11 8.27 -13.23
N THR A 119 -0.20 9.42 -12.56
CA THR A 119 0.95 10.30 -12.29
C THR A 119 2.00 9.58 -11.43
N GLN A 120 1.55 8.87 -10.39
CA GLN A 120 2.42 8.01 -9.60
C GLN A 120 3.12 6.96 -10.48
N LEU A 121 2.34 6.17 -11.22
CA LEU A 121 2.84 5.05 -12.02
C LEU A 121 3.76 5.49 -13.18
N LEU A 122 3.26 6.35 -14.06
CA LEU A 122 3.92 6.73 -15.31
C LEU A 122 4.84 7.93 -15.14
N GLY A 123 4.48 8.87 -14.26
CA GLY A 123 5.26 10.07 -14.01
C GLY A 123 6.46 9.79 -13.11
N THR A 124 6.18 9.37 -11.87
CA THR A 124 7.24 9.22 -10.84
C THR A 124 7.86 7.83 -10.77
N GLY A 125 7.12 6.80 -11.20
CA GLY A 125 7.48 5.39 -10.98
C GLY A 125 7.26 4.91 -9.55
N PHE A 126 6.83 5.78 -8.62
CA PHE A 126 6.51 5.42 -7.24
C PHE A 126 5.00 5.40 -7.05
N PHE A 127 4.41 4.21 -6.95
CA PHE A 127 2.97 4.04 -7.05
C PHE A 127 2.39 3.14 -5.98
N HIS A 128 1.17 3.46 -5.59
CA HIS A 128 0.40 2.66 -4.67
C HIS A 128 -0.22 1.44 -5.39
N ALA A 129 0.15 0.25 -4.93
CA ALA A 129 -0.22 -1.01 -5.55
C ALA A 129 -1.62 -1.52 -5.18
N ASP A 130 -2.30 -0.91 -4.20
CA ASP A 130 -3.62 -1.30 -3.73
C ASP A 130 -4.55 -0.09 -3.52
N PRO A 131 -5.11 0.50 -4.59
CA PRO A 131 -5.96 1.68 -4.52
C PRO A 131 -7.37 1.34 -3.99
N HIS A 132 -7.45 0.85 -2.75
CA HIS A 132 -8.70 0.40 -2.14
C HIS A 132 -9.64 1.59 -1.88
N PRO A 133 -10.94 1.51 -2.27
CA PRO A 133 -11.89 2.62 -2.10
C PRO A 133 -12.08 3.10 -0.66
N GLY A 134 -11.76 2.25 0.32
CA GLY A 134 -11.82 2.58 1.75
C GLY A 134 -10.79 3.63 2.20
N ASN A 135 -9.72 3.82 1.43
CA ASN A 135 -8.63 4.78 1.71
C ASN A 135 -8.83 6.12 0.99
N LEU A 136 -9.99 6.30 0.34
CA LEU A 136 -10.33 7.50 -0.41
C LEU A 136 -11.42 8.29 0.34
N ILE A 137 -11.12 9.54 0.67
CA ILE A 137 -12.05 10.46 1.30
C ILE A 137 -12.42 11.58 0.32
N ARG A 138 -13.71 11.88 0.22
CA ARG A 138 -14.20 13.13 -0.31
C ARG A 138 -14.18 14.16 0.81
N THR A 139 -13.32 15.17 0.69
CA THR A 139 -13.19 16.26 1.65
C THR A 139 -14.39 17.22 1.56
N ALA A 140 -14.63 17.99 2.62
CA ALA A 140 -15.76 18.93 2.68
C ALA A 140 -15.68 20.02 1.58
N ASP A 141 -14.48 20.37 1.14
CA ASP A 141 -14.19 21.33 0.06
C ASP A 141 -14.14 20.71 -1.34
N GLY A 142 -14.55 19.44 -1.49
CA GLY A 142 -14.71 18.80 -2.81
C GLY A 142 -13.40 18.34 -3.45
N ARG A 143 -12.37 18.03 -2.65
CA ARG A 143 -11.12 17.39 -3.09
C ARG A 143 -11.08 15.91 -2.73
N LEU A 144 -10.22 15.16 -3.40
CA LEU A 144 -9.95 13.75 -3.13
C LEU A 144 -8.77 13.60 -2.17
N ALA A 145 -9.00 13.06 -0.98
CA ALA A 145 -7.94 12.67 -0.06
C ALA A 145 -7.59 11.18 -0.20
N ILE A 146 -6.30 10.87 -0.26
CA ILE A 146 -5.74 9.50 -0.30
C ILE A 146 -5.00 9.27 1.03
N LEU A 147 -5.40 8.25 1.79
CA LEU A 147 -4.95 8.08 3.18
C LEU A 147 -3.85 7.05 3.40
N ASP A 148 -3.73 6.06 2.51
CA ASP A 148 -2.89 4.88 2.71
C ASP A 148 -1.71 4.91 1.74
N PHE A 149 -0.52 4.65 2.27
CA PHE A 149 0.73 4.56 1.55
C PHE A 149 1.60 3.39 2.05
N GLY A 150 0.95 2.37 2.63
CA GLY A 150 1.63 1.18 3.16
C GLY A 150 2.12 0.23 2.06
N LEU A 151 1.40 0.19 0.93
CA LEU A 151 1.71 -0.64 -0.22
C LEU A 151 2.20 0.18 -1.41
N MET A 152 3.41 0.71 -1.30
CA MET A 152 4.09 1.43 -2.38
C MET A 152 5.13 0.55 -3.08
N LEU A 153 5.19 0.68 -4.40
CA LEU A 153 6.18 0.04 -5.25
C LEU A 153 6.93 1.09 -6.07
N GLU A 154 8.15 0.76 -6.44
CA GLU A 154 8.99 1.58 -7.32
C GLU A 154 9.28 0.81 -8.60
N ILE A 155 9.06 1.46 -9.73
CA ILE A 155 9.28 0.92 -11.08
C ILE A 155 10.40 1.72 -11.74
N GLU A 156 11.37 1.02 -12.32
CA GLU A 156 12.48 1.67 -13.01
C GLU A 156 12.01 2.35 -14.30
N GLU A 157 12.71 3.38 -14.75
CA GLU A 157 12.34 4.14 -15.96
C GLU A 157 12.16 3.27 -17.20
N ARG A 158 12.98 2.21 -17.35
CA ARG A 158 12.91 1.26 -18.46
C ARG A 158 11.64 0.40 -18.46
N GLU A 159 10.95 0.31 -17.34
CA GLU A 159 9.72 -0.49 -17.17
C GLU A 159 8.47 0.40 -17.24
N ARG A 160 8.63 1.73 -17.27
CA ARG A 160 7.53 2.71 -17.37
C ARG A 160 7.04 2.93 -18.81
N TYR A 161 7.87 2.65 -19.82
CA TYR A 161 7.63 2.94 -21.24
C TYR A 161 7.93 1.75 -22.14
#